data_AF-Q2SEY7-F1
#
_entry.id   AF-Q2SEY7-F1
#
_cell.length_a   1.000
_cell.length_b   1.000
_cell.length_c   1.000
_cell.angle_alpha   90.00
_cell.angle_beta   90.00
_cell.angle_gamma   90.00
#
_symmetry.space_group_name_H-M   'P 1'
#
loop_
_entity.id
_entity.type
_entity.pdbx_description
1 polymer ?
#
loop_
_entity_poly.entity_id
_entity_poly.type
_entity_poly.pdbx_seq_one_letter_code
_entity_poly.pdbx_strand_id
1 'polypeptide(L)'
;MSKRERAISIINSQNKLEMIQTRQEFISIDNALSELSKSRKKLLGRIHSQESEFRAMQQPGALLDLHRFIEIGAWLSSAGEDLKALDMSIDDMESALRTQLEKLARLEAAQEVIKQKLLDERALKWAELESRAERDLSELTNAKNAQSMELSYGA
;
A
#
# COMPACT_ATOMS: atom_id res chain seq x y z
N MET A 1 -25.14 15.75 -13.69
CA MET A 1 -23.68 15.60 -13.53
C MET A 1 -22.95 16.26 -14.69
N SER A 2 -22.06 17.20 -14.40
CA SER A 2 -21.23 17.89 -15.38
C SER A 2 -20.20 16.93 -16.00
N LYS A 3 -19.58 17.31 -17.13
CA LYS A 3 -18.48 16.54 -17.75
C LYS A 3 -17.29 16.42 -16.78
N ARG A 4 -17.02 17.47 -16.01
CA ARG A 4 -15.94 17.51 -15.00
C ARG A 4 -16.20 16.55 -13.84
N GLU A 5 -17.42 16.52 -13.30
CA GLU A 5 -17.80 15.59 -12.22
C GLU A 5 -17.67 14.12 -12.65
N ARG A 6 -18.04 13.81 -13.90
CA ARG A 6 -17.84 12.48 -14.48
C ARG A 6 -16.36 12.10 -14.55
N ALA A 7 -15.50 12.99 -15.02
CA ALA A 7 -14.07 12.73 -15.11
C ALA A 7 -13.43 12.49 -13.73
N ILE A 8 -13.77 13.30 -12.72
CA ILE A 8 -13.26 13.14 -11.35
C ILE A 8 -13.71 11.80 -10.77
N SER A 9 -14.98 11.41 -10.99
CA SER A 9 -15.51 10.12 -10.52
C SER A 9 -14.77 8.93 -11.13
N ILE A 10 -14.51 8.97 -12.44
CA ILE A 10 -13.75 7.92 -13.15
C ILE A 10 -12.32 7.82 -12.64
N ILE A 11 -11.61 8.94 -12.50
CA ILE A 11 -10.24 8.95 -11.97
C ILE A 11 -10.22 8.40 -10.54
N ASN A 12 -11.17 8.79 -9.70
CA ASN A 12 -11.25 8.31 -8.32
C ASN A 12 -11.51 6.79 -8.25
N SER A 13 -12.36 6.25 -9.12
CA SER A 13 -12.60 4.80 -9.16
C SER A 13 -11.39 4.04 -9.68
N GLN A 14 -10.70 4.55 -10.69
CA GLN A 14 -9.45 3.99 -11.21
C GLN A 14 -8.35 3.96 -10.13
N ASN A 15 -8.11 5.08 -9.44
CA ASN A 15 -7.11 5.14 -8.37
C ASN A 15 -7.43 4.14 -7.24
N LYS A 16 -8.70 4.01 -6.86
CA LYS A 16 -9.12 3.03 -5.84
C LYS A 16 -8.85 1.58 -6.28
N LEU A 17 -9.14 1.25 -7.54
CA LEU A 17 -8.86 -0.08 -8.08
C LEU A 17 -7.35 -0.36 -8.09
N GLU A 18 -6.57 0.61 -8.54
CA GLU A 18 -5.11 0.48 -8.58
C GLU A 18 -4.53 0.33 -7.16
N MET A 19 -5.05 1.06 -6.17
CA MET A 19 -4.65 0.88 -4.77
C MET A 19 -4.95 -0.53 -4.25
N ILE A 20 -6.12 -1.08 -4.58
CA ILE A 20 -6.49 -2.44 -4.17
C ILE A 20 -5.51 -3.45 -4.78
N GLN A 21 -5.23 -3.34 -6.07
CA GLN A 21 -4.28 -4.20 -6.76
C GLN A 21 -2.87 -4.08 -6.16
N THR A 22 -2.40 -2.85 -5.94
CA THR A 22 -1.08 -2.58 -5.36
C THR A 22 -0.97 -3.15 -3.94
N ARG A 23 -2.04 -3.08 -3.12
CA ARG A 23 -2.08 -3.71 -1.78
C ARG A 23 -2.05 -5.24 -1.86
N GLN A 24 -2.74 -5.82 -2.83
CA GLN A 24 -2.71 -7.28 -3.05
C GLN A 24 -1.31 -7.75 -3.45
N GLU A 25 -0.66 -7.05 -4.38
CA GLU A 25 0.71 -7.34 -4.79
C GLU A 25 1.69 -7.20 -3.61
N PHE A 26 1.56 -6.14 -2.82
CA PHE A 26 2.35 -5.95 -1.60
C PHE A 26 2.25 -7.14 -0.65
N ILE A 27 1.02 -7.58 -0.34
CA ILE A 27 0.79 -8.73 0.56
C ILE A 27 1.38 -10.01 -0.04
N SER A 28 1.26 -10.21 -1.36
CA SER A 28 1.83 -11.38 -2.03
C SER A 28 3.36 -11.41 -1.91
N ILE A 29 4.02 -10.26 -2.11
CA ILE A 29 5.48 -10.14 -1.99
C ILE A 29 5.91 -10.33 -0.54
N ASP A 30 5.23 -9.71 0.42
CA ASP A 30 5.53 -9.82 1.85
C ASP A 30 5.43 -11.28 2.34
N ASN A 31 4.38 -12.00 1.90
CA ASN A 31 4.24 -13.42 2.19
C ASN A 31 5.39 -14.25 1.59
N ALA A 32 5.77 -13.99 0.34
CA ALA A 32 6.88 -14.68 -0.31
C ALA A 32 8.21 -14.41 0.41
N LEU A 33 8.47 -13.17 0.80
CA LEU A 33 9.65 -12.75 1.55
C LEU A 33 9.72 -13.45 2.92
N SER A 34 8.58 -13.57 3.60
CA SER A 34 8.46 -14.33 4.86
C SER A 34 8.83 -15.81 4.67
N GLU A 35 8.33 -16.47 3.61
CA GLU A 35 8.65 -17.88 3.34
C GLU A 35 10.12 -18.09 2.94
N LEU A 36 10.70 -17.19 2.15
CA LEU A 36 12.13 -17.20 1.82
C LEU A 36 12.98 -17.02 3.09
N SER A 37 12.61 -16.08 3.96
CA SER A 37 13.29 -15.84 5.23
C SER A 37 13.26 -17.05 6.16
N LYS A 38 12.12 -17.76 6.23
CA LYS A 38 11.99 -19.03 6.98
C LYS A 38 12.88 -20.12 6.38
N SER A 39 12.89 -20.24 5.06
CA SER A 39 13.72 -21.20 4.32
C SER A 39 15.21 -20.94 4.57
N ARG A 40 15.64 -19.69 4.48
CA ARG A 40 16.99 -19.23 4.82
C ARG A 40 17.38 -19.60 6.25
N LYS A 41 16.52 -19.27 7.23
CA LYS A 41 16.75 -19.60 8.64
C LYS A 41 16.91 -21.11 8.86
N LYS A 42 16.07 -21.92 8.21
CA LYS A 42 16.15 -23.38 8.28
C LYS A 42 17.44 -23.91 7.67
N LEU A 43 17.83 -23.40 6.51
CA LEU A 43 19.08 -23.78 5.84
C LEU A 43 20.30 -23.42 6.69
N LEU A 44 20.36 -22.20 7.23
CA LEU A 44 21.41 -21.76 8.15
C LEU A 44 21.54 -22.67 9.37
N GLY A 45 20.43 -23.08 9.98
CA GLY A 45 20.44 -24.02 11.10
C GLY A 45 21.02 -25.39 10.73
N ARG A 46 20.71 -25.89 9.53
CA ARG A 46 21.27 -27.14 9.01
C ARG A 46 22.76 -27.01 8.70
N ILE A 47 23.17 -25.91 8.06
CA ILE A 47 24.58 -25.59 7.79
C ILE A 47 25.35 -25.59 9.10
N HIS A 48 24.89 -24.85 10.10
CA HIS A 48 25.57 -24.77 11.40
C HIS A 48 25.73 -26.14 12.09
N SER A 49 24.69 -26.98 12.05
CA SER A 49 24.74 -28.34 12.57
C SER A 49 25.78 -29.20 11.84
N GLN A 50 25.77 -29.17 10.51
CA GLN A 50 26.71 -29.92 9.68
C GLN A 50 28.15 -29.39 9.77
N GLU A 51 28.36 -28.08 9.89
CA GLU A 51 29.67 -27.47 10.14
C GLU A 51 30.24 -27.92 11.48
N SER A 52 29.40 -28.03 12.51
CA SER A 52 29.81 -28.50 13.83
C SER A 52 30.21 -29.98 13.79
N GLU A 53 29.43 -30.82 13.10
CA GLU A 53 29.76 -32.23 12.86
C GLU A 53 31.07 -32.37 12.07
N PHE A 54 31.24 -31.60 11.00
CA PHE A 54 32.44 -31.59 10.17
C PHE A 54 33.70 -31.19 10.96
N ARG A 55 33.60 -30.16 11.80
CA ARG A 55 34.71 -29.74 12.69
C ARG A 55 35.06 -30.78 13.74
N ALA A 56 34.07 -31.50 14.27
CA ALA A 56 34.30 -32.57 15.24
C ALA A 56 35.09 -33.73 14.61
N MET A 57 34.82 -34.07 13.35
CA MET A 57 35.55 -35.12 12.62
C MET A 57 37.01 -34.75 12.30
N GLN A 58 37.37 -33.46 12.34
CA GLN A 58 38.74 -32.99 12.15
C GLN A 58 39.58 -33.02 13.44
N GLN A 59 38.99 -33.34 14.59
CA GLN A 59 39.71 -33.34 15.86
C GLN A 59 40.68 -34.54 15.96
N PRO A 60 41.86 -34.35 16.59
CA PRO A 60 42.81 -35.44 16.82
C PRO A 60 42.20 -36.58 17.62
N GLY A 61 42.40 -37.82 17.17
CA GLY A 61 41.86 -39.01 17.84
C GLY A 61 40.40 -39.34 17.53
N ALA A 62 39.72 -38.54 16.70
CA ALA A 62 38.43 -38.92 16.14
C ALA A 62 38.58 -40.15 15.22
N LEU A 63 37.70 -41.14 15.38
CA LEU A 63 37.56 -42.24 14.43
C LEU A 63 36.91 -41.65 13.17
N LEU A 64 37.74 -41.36 12.16
CA LEU A 64 37.30 -40.68 10.94
C LEU A 64 36.50 -41.66 10.07
N ASP A 65 35.19 -41.46 10.00
CA ASP A 65 34.39 -41.97 8.89
C ASP A 65 34.65 -41.08 7.67
N LEU A 66 35.57 -41.53 6.81
CA LEU A 66 35.98 -40.80 5.61
C LEU A 66 34.82 -40.58 4.64
N HIS A 67 33.88 -41.53 4.56
CA HIS A 67 32.74 -41.41 3.66
C HIS A 67 31.82 -40.29 4.13
N ARG A 68 31.46 -40.32 5.42
CA ARG A 68 30.65 -39.27 6.04
C ARG A 68 31.31 -37.90 5.97
N PHE A 69 32.63 -37.81 6.18
CA PHE A 69 33.37 -36.56 6.06
C PHE A 69 33.25 -35.93 4.66
N ILE A 70 33.43 -36.73 3.62
CA ILE A 70 33.32 -36.26 2.22
C ILE A 70 31.87 -35.84 1.91
N GLU A 71 30.87 -36.61 2.35
CA GLU A 71 29.45 -36.27 2.16
C GLU A 71 29.09 -34.92 2.78
N ILE A 72 29.50 -34.67 4.03
CA ILE A 72 29.22 -33.41 4.72
C ILE A 72 29.94 -32.25 4.03
N GLY A 73 31.21 -32.44 3.64
CA GLY A 73 31.97 -31.41 2.93
C GLY A 73 31.32 -31.01 1.60
N ALA A 74 30.89 -32.00 0.81
CA ALA A 74 30.18 -31.76 -0.45
C ALA A 74 28.81 -31.08 -0.20
N TRP A 75 28.06 -31.53 0.79
CA TRP A 75 26.78 -30.95 1.15
C TRP A 75 26.92 -29.48 1.61
N LEU A 76 27.93 -29.17 2.45
CA LEU A 76 28.20 -27.80 2.91
C LEU A 76 28.55 -26.86 1.75
N SER A 77 29.33 -27.33 0.78
CA SER A 77 29.64 -26.54 -0.42
C SER A 77 28.38 -26.19 -1.22
N SER A 78 27.52 -27.18 -1.48
CA SER A 78 26.25 -26.95 -2.19
C SER A 78 25.29 -26.07 -1.39
N ALA A 79 25.18 -26.28 -0.08
CA ALA A 79 24.31 -25.50 0.78
C ALA A 79 24.72 -24.02 0.85
N GLY A 80 26.00 -23.71 0.70
CA GLY A 80 26.50 -22.33 0.60
C GLY A 80 26.01 -21.62 -0.67
N GLU A 81 25.95 -22.33 -1.80
CA GLU A 81 25.40 -21.78 -3.05
C GLU A 81 23.88 -21.56 -2.96
N ASP A 82 23.15 -22.52 -2.39
CA ASP A 82 21.70 -22.40 -2.15
C ASP A 82 21.40 -21.21 -1.22
N LEU A 83 22.21 -21.01 -0.18
CA LEU A 83 22.06 -19.87 0.73
C LEU A 83 22.28 -18.54 0.02
N LYS A 84 23.29 -18.45 -0.86
CA LYS A 84 23.55 -17.26 -1.66
C LYS A 84 22.39 -16.96 -2.61
N ALA A 85 21.82 -17.99 -3.23
CA ALA A 85 20.65 -17.82 -4.11
C ALA A 85 19.41 -17.34 -3.33
N LEU A 86 19.20 -17.85 -2.11
CA LEU A 86 18.14 -17.36 -1.22
C LEU A 86 18.36 -15.91 -0.82
N ASP A 87 19.59 -15.52 -0.47
CA ASP A 87 19.93 -14.14 -0.11
C ASP A 87 19.65 -13.17 -1.27
N MET A 88 20.07 -13.52 -2.49
CA MET A 88 19.75 -12.71 -3.69
C MET A 88 18.24 -12.60 -3.93
N SER A 89 17.50 -13.70 -3.76
CA SER A 89 16.04 -13.70 -3.93
C SER A 89 15.33 -12.85 -2.87
N ILE A 90 15.86 -12.83 -1.64
CA ILE A 90 15.36 -11.99 -0.55
C ILE A 90 15.61 -10.51 -0.89
N ASP A 91 16.82 -10.15 -1.32
CA ASP A 91 17.16 -8.78 -1.70
C ASP A 91 16.27 -8.26 -2.84
N ASP A 92 16.03 -9.08 -3.87
CA ASP A 92 15.12 -8.74 -4.98
C ASP A 92 13.68 -8.50 -4.49
N MET A 93 13.18 -9.36 -3.59
CA MET A 93 11.84 -9.21 -3.00
C MET A 93 11.74 -7.98 -2.09
N GLU A 94 12.77 -7.68 -1.30
CA GLU A 94 12.81 -6.46 -0.48
C GLU A 94 12.79 -5.19 -1.34
N SER A 95 13.52 -5.20 -2.47
CA SER A 95 13.50 -4.10 -3.45
C SER A 95 12.12 -3.93 -4.09
N ALA A 96 11.48 -5.03 -4.48
CA ALA A 96 10.11 -5.02 -4.99
C ALA A 96 9.11 -4.48 -3.95
N LEU A 97 9.24 -4.90 -2.69
CA LEU A 97 8.39 -4.43 -1.59
C LEU A 97 8.50 -2.91 -1.39
N ARG A 98 9.73 -2.36 -1.42
CA ARG A 98 9.96 -0.90 -1.34
C ARG A 98 9.28 -0.16 -2.49
N THR A 99 9.40 -0.68 -3.70
CA THR A 99 8.75 -0.10 -4.90
C THR A 99 7.23 -0.05 -4.73
N GLN A 100 6.63 -1.11 -4.20
CA GLN A 100 5.19 -1.17 -3.95
C GLN A 100 4.75 -0.19 -2.84
N LEU A 101 5.55 -0.02 -1.78
CA LEU A 101 5.29 0.98 -0.74
C LEU A 101 5.31 2.41 -1.30
N GLU A 102 6.30 2.74 -2.13
CA GLU A 102 6.35 4.04 -2.79
C GLU A 102 5.15 4.28 -3.70
N LYS A 103 4.73 3.25 -4.44
CA LYS A 103 3.53 3.32 -5.29
C LYS A 103 2.26 3.55 -4.47
N LEU A 104 2.08 2.81 -3.36
CA LEU A 104 0.96 3.01 -2.44
C LEU A 104 0.93 4.43 -1.88
N ALA A 105 2.06 4.95 -1.41
CA ALA A 105 2.14 6.30 -0.87
C ALA A 105 1.74 7.36 -1.91
N ARG A 106 2.17 7.20 -3.17
CA ARG A 106 1.77 8.11 -4.27
C ARG A 106 0.27 8.06 -4.54
N LEU A 107 -0.33 6.88 -4.56
CA LEU A 107 -1.77 6.72 -4.78
C LEU A 107 -2.59 7.29 -3.63
N GLU A 108 -2.15 7.11 -2.39
CA GLU A 108 -2.79 7.68 -1.19
C GLU A 108 -2.74 9.21 -1.21
N ALA A 109 -1.59 9.79 -1.57
CA ALA A 109 -1.47 11.24 -1.74
C ALA A 109 -2.41 11.76 -2.84
N ALA A 110 -2.48 11.08 -3.99
CA ALA A 110 -3.40 11.45 -5.07
C ALA A 110 -4.88 11.36 -4.64
N GLN A 111 -5.23 10.35 -3.85
CA GLN A 111 -6.58 10.18 -3.32
C GLN A 111 -6.97 11.32 -2.38
N GLU A 112 -6.06 11.75 -1.49
CA GLU A 112 -6.34 12.85 -0.57
C GLU A 112 -6.54 14.18 -1.32
N VAL A 113 -5.75 14.44 -2.38
CA VAL A 113 -5.95 15.62 -3.25
C VAL A 113 -7.33 15.61 -3.91
N ILE A 114 -7.78 14.45 -4.41
CA ILE A 114 -9.12 14.32 -5.02
C ILE A 114 -10.21 14.55 -3.99
N LYS A 115 -10.07 13.96 -2.80
CA LYS A 115 -11.02 14.12 -1.70
C LYS A 115 -11.14 15.58 -1.28
N GLN A 116 -10.02 16.30 -1.15
CA GLN A 116 -10.04 17.72 -0.81
C GLN A 116 -10.76 18.54 -1.87
N LYS A 117 -10.45 18.33 -3.16
CA LYS A 117 -11.14 19.02 -4.26
C LYS A 117 -12.65 18.79 -4.25
N LEU A 118 -13.08 17.57 -3.94
CA LEU A 118 -14.51 17.25 -3.84
C LEU A 118 -15.18 17.95 -2.65
N LEU A 119 -14.47 18.12 -1.54
CA LEU A 119 -14.95 18.89 -0.38
C LEU A 119 -15.06 20.38 -0.72
N ASP A 120 -14.04 20.95 -1.36
CA ASP A 120 -14.02 22.35 -1.77
C ASP A 120 -15.15 22.66 -2.76
N GLU A 121 -15.34 21.81 -3.79
CA GLU A 121 -16.44 21.95 -4.75
C GLU A 121 -17.82 21.82 -4.07
N ARG A 122 -17.94 20.98 -3.05
CA ARG A 122 -19.19 20.83 -2.28
C ARG A 122 -19.46 22.05 -1.41
N ALA A 123 -18.43 22.62 -0.78
CA ALA A 123 -18.53 23.83 0.04
C ALA A 123 -18.97 25.03 -0.80
N LEU A 124 -18.39 25.20 -1.99
CA LEU A 124 -18.79 26.25 -2.94
C LEU A 124 -20.26 26.14 -3.34
N LYS A 125 -20.72 24.94 -3.70
CA LYS A 125 -22.14 24.72 -4.04
C LYS A 125 -23.08 25.03 -2.87
N TRP A 126 -22.69 24.71 -1.64
CA TRP A 126 -23.49 25.05 -0.46
C TRP A 126 -23.59 26.57 -0.28
N ALA A 127 -22.47 27.29 -0.39
CA ALA A 127 -22.45 28.74 -0.29
C ALA A 127 -23.31 29.42 -1.38
N GLU A 128 -23.28 28.90 -2.61
CA GLU A 128 -24.14 29.38 -3.71
C GLU A 128 -25.63 29.17 -3.40
N LEU A 129 -26.00 28.02 -2.84
CA LEU A 129 -27.37 27.70 -2.46
C LEU A 129 -27.86 28.58 -1.30
N GLU A 130 -27.02 28.81 -0.30
CA GLU A 130 -27.31 29.68 0.84
C GLU A 130 -27.50 31.13 0.39
N SER A 131 -26.56 31.66 -0.41
CA SER A 131 -26.66 33.01 -1.00
C SER A 131 -27.89 33.18 -1.89
N ARG A 132 -28.38 32.10 -2.51
CA ARG A 132 -29.62 32.13 -3.29
C ARG A 132 -30.84 32.15 -2.39
N ALA A 133 -30.87 31.30 -1.36
CA ALA A 133 -31.97 31.25 -0.40
C ALA A 133 -32.14 32.60 0.33
N GLU A 134 -31.04 33.26 0.68
CA GLU A 134 -31.07 34.60 1.29
C GLU A 134 -31.67 35.66 0.36
N ARG A 135 -31.30 35.63 -0.92
CA ARG A 135 -31.88 36.54 -1.93
C ARG A 135 -33.37 36.28 -2.12
N ASP A 136 -33.75 35.03 -2.31
CA ASP A 136 -35.16 34.64 -2.49
C ASP A 136 -36.00 35.07 -1.26
N LEU A 137 -35.47 34.91 -0.03
CA LEU A 137 -36.13 35.36 1.20
C LEU A 137 -36.26 36.89 1.28
N SER A 138 -35.23 37.63 0.88
CA SER A 138 -35.25 39.09 0.85
C SER A 138 -36.28 39.61 -0.16
N GLU A 139 -36.32 39.03 -1.35
CA GLU A 139 -37.30 39.36 -2.40
C GLU A 139 -38.73 39.12 -1.93
N LEU A 140 -39.00 37.96 -1.31
CA LEU A 140 -40.31 37.65 -0.72
C LEU A 140 -40.70 38.64 0.39
N THR A 141 -39.75 39.02 1.24
CA THR A 141 -39.99 39.98 2.33
C THR A 141 -40.31 41.36 1.77
N ASN A 142 -39.57 41.82 0.77
CA ASN A 142 -39.81 43.11 0.12
C ASN A 142 -41.15 43.12 -0.62
N ALA A 143 -41.49 42.05 -1.34
CA ALA A 143 -42.78 41.91 -2.01
C ALA A 143 -43.95 41.96 -1.01
N LYS A 144 -43.84 41.26 0.12
CA LYS A 144 -44.85 41.29 1.20
C LYS A 144 -45.01 42.70 1.80
N ASN A 145 -43.90 43.41 2.01
CA ASN A 145 -43.93 44.77 2.53
C ASN A 145 -44.58 45.75 1.55
N ALA A 146 -44.26 45.65 0.25
CA ALA A 146 -44.87 46.45 -0.80
C ALA A 146 -46.39 46.22 -0.88
N GLN A 147 -46.84 44.97 -0.88
CA GLN A 147 -48.26 44.62 -0.85
C GLN A 147 -48.97 45.18 0.39
N SER A 148 -48.31 45.17 1.54
CA SER A 148 -48.86 45.71 2.79
C SER A 148 -49.01 47.23 2.74
N MET A 149 -48.09 47.94 2.07
CA MET A 149 -48.21 49.38 1.83
C MET A 149 -49.33 49.72 0.85
N GLU A 150 -49.47 48.97 -0.24
CA GLU A 150 -50.57 49.16 -1.20
C GLU A 150 -51.95 49.00 -0.55
N LEU A 151 -52.11 48.02 0.34
CA LEU A 151 -53.35 47.82 1.11
C LEU A 151 -53.58 48.93 2.15
N SER A 152 -52.53 49.56 2.67
CA SER A 152 -52.62 50.66 3.64
C SER A 152 -53.01 52.01 3.02
N TYR A 153 -52.69 52.26 1.75
CA TYR A 153 -53.00 53.51 1.04
C TYR A 153 -54.28 53.43 0.19
N GLY A 154 -54.86 52.23 0.04
CA GLY A 154 -56.09 51.97 -0.71
C GLY A 154 -57.37 51.86 0.13
N ALA A 155 -57.31 52.11 1.44
CA ALA A 155 -58.45 52.17 2.36
C ALA A 155 -58.70 53.62 2.82
#